data_AF-A0A1D3CST6-F1
#
_entry.id   AF-A0A1D3CST6-F1
#
_cell.length_a   1.000
_cell.length_b   1.000
_cell.length_c   1.000
_cell.angle_alpha   90.00
_cell.angle_beta   90.00
_cell.angle_gamma   90.00
#
_symmetry.space_group_name_H-M   'P 1'
#
loop_
_entity.id
_entity.type
_entity.pdbx_description
1 polymer ?
#
loop_
_entity_poly.entity_id
_entity_poly.type
_entity_poly.pdbx_seq_one_letter_code
_entity_poly.pdbx_strand_id
1 'polypeptide(L)'
;MGAPGVAAVFLLRPLGGLPHCVAAILRDSTILKATQGASLEALLLQNEFGVSAQRLFCLHQASTLLSRSRSAARGPSAILGALGGPRNSWGPGIPSLGAHGGPRGLSLRELCAIYLRESLDKAQQQSDWGGALSEQQLLYAATDADVSRRIYLAMKASLGHERMEALKTLMGPPHNGVMNSTEGPPIATLTRASRKEASLT
;
A
#
# COMPACT_ATOMS: atom_id res chain seq x y z
N MET A 1 -7.88 19.75 -4.23
CA MET A 1 -7.50 18.67 -5.17
C MET A 1 -5.98 18.61 -5.22
N GLY A 2 -5.38 17.42 -5.15
CA GLY A 2 -3.92 17.28 -5.27
C GLY A 2 -3.44 17.58 -6.68
N ALA A 3 -2.17 17.95 -6.84
CA ALA A 3 -1.57 18.21 -8.15
C ALA A 3 -1.71 16.97 -9.08
N PRO A 4 -1.93 17.19 -10.39
CA PRO A 4 -1.97 16.10 -11.36
C PRO A 4 -0.67 15.28 -11.30
N GLY A 5 -0.81 13.96 -11.37
CA GLY A 5 0.32 13.04 -11.43
C GLY A 5 0.73 12.77 -12.88
N VAL A 6 1.99 12.38 -13.08
CA VAL A 6 2.48 11.83 -14.35
C VAL A 6 2.95 10.41 -14.09
N ALA A 7 2.48 9.47 -14.90
CA ALA A 7 2.98 8.10 -14.92
C ALA A 7 3.97 7.94 -16.08
N ALA A 8 5.15 7.42 -15.78
CA ALA A 8 6.17 7.10 -16.77
C ALA A 8 6.41 5.59 -16.80
N VAL A 9 6.37 5.00 -17.99
CA VAL A 9 6.63 3.56 -18.20
C VAL A 9 7.98 3.43 -18.90
N PHE A 10 8.91 2.69 -18.27
CA PHE A 10 10.26 2.46 -18.80
C PHE A 10 10.37 1.05 -19.35
N LEU A 11 10.61 0.93 -20.66
CA LEU A 11 10.83 -0.36 -21.32
C LEU A 11 12.29 -0.79 -21.16
N LEU A 12 12.57 -1.63 -20.16
CA LEU A 12 13.95 -1.93 -19.77
C LEU A 12 14.74 -2.70 -20.83
N ARG A 13 14.10 -3.63 -21.57
CA ARG A 13 14.77 -4.42 -22.60
C ARG A 13 15.29 -3.55 -23.75
N PRO A 14 14.48 -2.69 -24.39
CA PRO A 14 14.99 -1.73 -25.38
C PRO A 14 16.06 -0.76 -24.84
N LEU A 15 15.98 -0.42 -23.55
CA LEU A 15 16.94 0.48 -22.90
C LEU A 15 18.25 -0.22 -22.49
N GLY A 16 18.35 -1.55 -22.63
CA GLY A 16 19.51 -2.32 -22.19
C GLY A 16 19.68 -2.41 -20.67
N GLY A 17 18.64 -2.09 -19.90
CA GLY A 17 18.67 -2.11 -18.43
C GLY A 17 17.90 -0.96 -17.79
N LEU A 18 18.14 -0.77 -16.49
CA LEU A 18 17.50 0.29 -15.71
C LEU A 18 18.19 1.65 -15.95
N PRO A 19 17.46 2.68 -16.40
CA PRO A 19 18.05 4.01 -16.60
C PRO A 19 18.67 4.58 -15.33
N HIS A 20 19.83 5.24 -15.48
CA HIS A 20 20.56 5.85 -14.35
C HIS A 20 19.73 6.83 -13.53
N CYS A 21 18.88 7.64 -14.18
CA CYS A 21 17.99 8.57 -13.49
C CYS A 21 16.94 7.85 -12.62
N VAL A 22 16.40 6.72 -13.09
CA VAL A 22 15.45 5.90 -12.32
C VAL A 22 16.16 5.23 -11.15
N ALA A 23 17.36 4.70 -11.37
CA ALA A 23 18.18 4.12 -10.29
C ALA A 23 18.54 5.16 -9.21
N ALA A 24 18.85 6.40 -9.61
CA ALA A 24 19.10 7.51 -8.68
C ALA A 24 17.86 7.83 -7.83
N ILE A 25 16.68 7.95 -8.46
CA ILE A 25 15.41 8.17 -7.75
C ILE A 25 15.13 7.04 -6.77
N LEU A 26 15.33 5.77 -7.17
CA LEU A 26 15.10 4.61 -6.30
C LEU A 26 16.01 4.62 -5.06
N ARG A 27 17.28 5.03 -5.20
CA ARG A 27 18.24 5.13 -4.08
C ARG A 27 18.02 6.35 -3.19
N ASP A 28 17.38 7.40 -3.69
CA ASP A 28 17.20 8.65 -2.97
C ASP A 28 16.26 8.52 -1.75
N SER A 29 16.80 8.54 -0.53
CA SER A 29 16.02 8.47 0.71
C SER A 29 15.16 9.69 0.98
N THR A 30 15.32 10.80 0.25
CA THR A 30 14.45 11.97 0.38
C THR A 30 13.11 11.78 -0.35
N ILE A 31 13.06 10.82 -1.30
CA ILE A 31 11.87 10.47 -2.08
C ILE A 31 11.21 9.23 -1.49
N LEU A 32 9.94 9.37 -1.08
CA LEU A 32 9.11 8.23 -0.66
C LEU A 32 8.54 7.50 -1.89
N LYS A 33 8.66 6.18 -1.92
CA LYS A 33 8.07 5.35 -2.98
C LYS A 33 6.98 4.46 -2.42
N ALA A 34 5.74 4.70 -2.83
CA ALA A 34 4.61 3.85 -2.46
C ALA A 34 4.52 2.65 -3.42
N THR A 35 4.37 1.45 -2.88
CA THR A 35 4.32 0.18 -3.63
C THR A 35 3.32 -0.79 -2.99
N GLN A 36 2.77 -1.71 -3.78
CA GLN A 36 2.01 -2.84 -3.28
C GLN A 36 2.86 -4.12 -3.31
N GLY A 37 3.50 -4.45 -2.19
CA GLY A 37 4.34 -5.65 -2.07
C GLY A 37 5.84 -5.39 -2.15
N ALA A 38 6.31 -4.36 -1.44
CA ALA A 38 7.69 -3.86 -1.50
C ALA A 38 8.82 -4.90 -1.41
N SER A 39 8.63 -6.00 -0.66
CA SER A 39 9.69 -6.98 -0.41
C SER A 39 10.17 -7.68 -1.68
N LEU A 40 9.25 -8.11 -2.55
CA LEU A 40 9.62 -8.80 -3.79
C LEU A 40 10.23 -7.83 -4.80
N GLU A 41 9.66 -6.63 -4.93
CA GLU A 41 10.18 -5.60 -5.82
C GLU A 41 11.59 -5.15 -5.41
N ALA A 42 11.83 -4.95 -4.11
CA ALA A 42 13.16 -4.59 -3.61
C ALA A 42 14.20 -5.68 -3.90
N LEU A 43 13.82 -6.95 -3.73
CA LEU A 43 14.69 -8.09 -4.03
C LEU A 43 14.98 -8.19 -5.53
N LEU A 44 13.98 -8.01 -6.38
CA LEU A 44 14.16 -8.00 -7.84
C LEU A 44 15.06 -6.84 -8.28
N LEU A 45 14.84 -5.63 -7.76
CA LEU A 45 15.69 -4.47 -8.07
C LEU A 45 17.14 -4.68 -7.64
N GLN A 46 17.36 -5.33 -6.50
CA GLN A 46 18.69 -5.65 -6.02
C GLN A 46 19.37 -6.73 -6.87
N ASN A 47 18.67 -7.81 -7.18
CA ASN A 47 19.24 -8.97 -7.87
C ASN A 47 19.47 -8.71 -9.36
N GLU A 48 18.52 -8.07 -10.03
CA GLU A 48 18.57 -7.86 -11.49
C GLU A 48 19.36 -6.59 -11.86
N PHE A 49 19.32 -5.56 -11.02
CA PHE A 49 19.86 -4.24 -11.35
C PHE A 49 20.88 -3.69 -10.34
N GLY A 50 21.18 -4.42 -9.26
CA GLY A 50 22.09 -3.92 -8.22
C GLY A 50 21.58 -2.64 -7.53
N VAL A 51 20.26 -2.45 -7.46
CA VAL A 51 19.64 -1.27 -6.87
C VAL A 51 18.96 -1.63 -5.55
N SER A 52 19.54 -1.13 -4.45
CA SER A 52 18.87 -1.11 -3.16
C SER A 52 17.93 0.09 -3.07
N ALA A 53 16.65 -0.11 -3.36
CA ALA A 53 15.65 0.96 -3.26
C ALA A 53 15.48 1.41 -1.80
N GLN A 54 15.50 2.72 -1.57
CA GLN A 54 15.35 3.32 -0.25
C GLN A 54 13.99 3.96 -0.07
N ARG A 55 13.51 4.02 1.18
CA ARG A 55 12.26 4.66 1.59
C ARG A 55 11.02 4.16 0.82
N LEU A 56 10.88 2.83 0.77
CA LEU A 56 9.69 2.15 0.27
C LEU A 56 8.58 2.18 1.33
N PHE A 57 7.35 2.45 0.89
CA PHE A 57 6.13 2.38 1.68
C PHE A 57 5.22 1.31 1.09
N CYS A 58 5.16 0.15 1.75
CA CYS A 58 4.32 -0.97 1.34
C CYS A 58 2.85 -0.78 1.74
N LEU A 59 1.97 -0.49 0.78
CA LEU A 59 0.53 -0.33 0.96
C LEU A 59 -0.12 -1.56 1.60
N HIS A 60 0.34 -2.76 1.22
CA HIS A 60 -0.13 -4.01 1.78
C HIS A 60 0.17 -4.12 3.28
N GLN A 61 1.43 -3.89 3.68
CA GLN A 61 1.81 -3.91 5.11
C GLN A 61 1.08 -2.83 5.91
N ALA A 62 0.97 -1.61 5.37
CA ALA A 62 0.22 -0.53 5.99
C ALA A 62 -1.23 -0.94 6.25
N SER A 63 -1.89 -1.56 5.26
CA SER A 63 -3.28 -2.03 5.40
C SER A 63 -3.45 -3.13 6.44
N THR A 64 -2.50 -4.06 6.53
CA THR A 64 -2.50 -5.14 7.52
C THR A 64 -2.34 -4.59 8.93
N LEU A 65 -1.41 -3.66 9.14
CA LEU A 65 -1.18 -3.00 10.43
C LEU A 65 -2.43 -2.22 10.88
N LEU A 66 -3.03 -1.44 9.98
CA LEU A 66 -4.24 -0.68 10.27
C LEU A 66 -5.44 -1.57 10.59
N SER A 67 -5.54 -2.73 9.95
CA SER A 67 -6.62 -3.69 10.21
C SER A 67 -6.47 -4.32 11.59
N ARG A 68 -5.23 -4.68 11.98
CA ARG A 68 -4.93 -5.23 13.33
C ARG A 68 -5.23 -4.23 14.45
N SER A 69 -4.85 -2.96 14.27
CA SER A 69 -5.16 -1.90 15.26
C SER A 69 -6.66 -1.65 15.43
N ARG A 70 -7.47 -1.90 14.39
CA ARG A 70 -8.94 -1.76 14.46
C ARG A 70 -9.62 -2.95 15.12
N SER A 71 -9.15 -4.17 14.86
CA SER A 71 -9.66 -5.40 15.50
C SER A 71 -9.29 -5.46 16.98
N ALA A 72 -8.11 -4.96 17.38
CA ALA A 72 -7.73 -4.86 18.80
C ALA A 72 -8.60 -3.85 19.58
N ALA A 73 -9.25 -2.90 18.88
CA ALA A 73 -10.06 -1.85 19.49
C ALA A 73 -11.58 -2.11 19.47
N ARG A 74 -12.07 -3.14 18.77
CA ARG A 74 -13.51 -3.46 18.66
C ARG A 74 -13.74 -4.98 18.57
N GLY A 75 -14.59 -5.50 19.46
CA GLY A 75 -15.08 -6.87 19.43
C GLY A 75 -15.88 -7.23 18.17
N PRO A 76 -16.24 -8.52 17.96
CA PRO A 76 -16.41 -9.13 16.63
C PRO A 76 -17.60 -8.70 15.73
N SER A 77 -18.32 -7.60 15.98
CA SER A 77 -19.60 -7.31 15.29
C SER A 77 -19.73 -5.92 14.63
N ALA A 78 -18.62 -5.31 14.16
CA ALA A 78 -18.67 -3.92 13.66
C ALA A 78 -17.85 -3.66 12.37
N ILE A 79 -17.89 -4.57 11.39
CA ILE A 79 -16.98 -4.52 10.23
C ILE A 79 -17.39 -3.50 9.14
N LEU A 80 -18.60 -2.91 9.13
CA LEU A 80 -19.02 -2.06 7.98
C LEU A 80 -19.73 -0.73 8.34
N GLY A 81 -19.42 -0.11 9.48
CA GLY A 81 -20.15 1.08 9.95
C GLY A 81 -19.41 2.43 9.87
N ALA A 82 -18.09 2.47 9.67
CA ALA A 82 -17.29 3.66 10.02
C ALA A 82 -16.86 4.57 8.85
N LEU A 83 -17.38 4.36 7.64
CA LEU A 83 -17.26 5.31 6.53
C LEU A 83 -18.67 5.62 6.05
N GLY A 84 -19.29 6.63 6.64
CA GLY A 84 -20.68 7.02 6.42
C GLY A 84 -20.99 7.24 4.94
N GLY A 85 -21.80 6.35 4.38
CA GLY A 85 -22.48 6.49 3.10
C GLY A 85 -23.83 5.78 3.20
N PRO A 86 -24.91 6.30 2.58
CA PRO A 86 -26.25 5.76 2.76
C PRO A 86 -26.33 4.31 2.29
N ARG A 87 -27.06 3.51 3.09
CA ARG A 87 -27.44 2.13 2.78
C ARG A 87 -28.57 2.16 1.74
N ASN A 88 -28.26 1.85 0.48
CA ASN A 88 -29.20 1.20 -0.42
C ASN A 88 -28.53 0.66 -1.71
N SER A 89 -28.90 -0.58 -2.02
CA SER A 89 -28.93 -1.25 -3.33
C SER A 89 -27.71 -1.13 -4.26
N TRP A 90 -26.80 -2.11 -4.19
CA TRP A 90 -25.86 -2.41 -5.27
C TRP A 90 -26.03 -3.86 -5.71
N GLY A 91 -26.16 -4.06 -7.02
CA GLY A 91 -26.51 -5.32 -7.70
C GLY A 91 -25.48 -6.47 -7.56
N PRO A 92 -25.66 -7.56 -8.32
CA PRO A 92 -24.93 -8.80 -8.10
C PRO A 92 -23.49 -8.64 -8.57
N GLY A 93 -22.50 -8.71 -7.66
CA GLY A 93 -21.09 -8.79 -8.09
C GLY A 93 -20.00 -8.37 -7.11
N ILE A 94 -20.29 -7.82 -5.93
CA ILE A 94 -19.22 -7.61 -4.92
C ILE A 94 -18.94 -8.96 -4.24
N PRO A 95 -17.71 -9.51 -4.31
CA PRO A 95 -17.37 -10.71 -3.56
C PRO A 95 -17.58 -10.44 -2.08
N SER A 96 -18.37 -11.29 -1.44
CA SER A 96 -18.57 -11.29 0.00
C SER A 96 -17.22 -11.26 0.72
N LEU A 97 -16.96 -10.18 1.45
CA LEU A 97 -15.92 -10.13 2.48
C LEU A 97 -16.36 -11.06 3.64
N GLY A 98 -16.20 -12.36 3.45
CA GLY A 98 -16.58 -13.37 4.43
C GLY A 98 -15.99 -14.73 4.12
N ALA A 99 -15.35 -15.32 5.13
CA ALA A 99 -15.03 -16.74 5.29
C ALA A 99 -13.80 -17.30 4.54
N HIS A 100 -12.58 -16.90 4.94
CA HIS A 100 -11.43 -17.83 5.06
C HIS A 100 -10.45 -17.26 6.10
N GLY A 101 -10.24 -18.02 7.18
CA GLY A 101 -9.48 -17.62 8.36
C GLY A 101 -8.01 -17.27 8.10
N GLY A 102 -7.55 -16.22 8.78
CA GLY A 102 -6.21 -15.63 8.71
C GLY A 102 -6.24 -14.18 8.21
N PRO A 103 -5.45 -13.23 8.78
CA PRO A 103 -5.38 -11.86 8.26
C PRO A 103 -4.63 -11.87 6.93
N ARG A 104 -5.31 -12.22 5.84
CA ARG A 104 -4.81 -11.99 4.50
C ARG A 104 -4.82 -10.48 4.28
N GLY A 105 -3.65 -9.90 4.04
CA GLY A 105 -3.57 -8.49 3.72
C GLY A 105 -4.23 -8.20 2.37
N LEU A 106 -4.70 -6.98 2.20
CA LEU A 106 -5.51 -6.58 1.04
C LEU A 106 -4.65 -6.49 -0.23
N SER A 107 -5.21 -6.92 -1.35
CA SER A 107 -4.67 -6.72 -2.70
C SER A 107 -4.87 -5.26 -3.16
N LEU A 108 -4.12 -4.83 -4.19
CA LEU A 108 -4.27 -3.48 -4.72
C LEU A 108 -5.70 -3.17 -5.19
N ARG A 109 -6.38 -4.15 -5.81
CA ARG A 109 -7.79 -4.02 -6.22
C ARG A 109 -8.71 -3.78 -5.03
N GLU A 110 -8.51 -4.51 -3.93
CA GLU A 110 -9.32 -4.31 -2.71
C GLU A 110 -9.03 -2.95 -2.07
N LEU A 111 -7.76 -2.54 -2.04
CA LEU A 111 -7.38 -1.21 -1.56
C LEU A 111 -7.98 -0.09 -2.42
N CYS A 112 -8.01 -0.27 -3.75
CA CYS A 112 -8.67 0.64 -4.68
C CYS A 112 -10.18 0.77 -4.36
N ALA A 113 -10.87 -0.36 -4.20
CA ALA A 113 -12.29 -0.36 -3.84
C ALA A 113 -12.57 0.30 -2.47
N ILE A 114 -11.68 0.13 -1.50
CA ILE A 114 -11.83 0.68 -0.15
C ILE A 114 -11.56 2.19 -0.12
N TYR A 115 -10.43 2.63 -0.66
CA TYR A 115 -9.94 4.01 -0.52
C TYR A 115 -10.40 4.94 -1.64
N LEU A 116 -10.58 4.40 -2.85
CA LEU A 116 -10.92 5.18 -4.04
C LEU A 116 -12.36 4.97 -4.50
N ARG A 117 -13.05 3.93 -4.01
CA ARG A 117 -14.40 3.53 -4.44
C ARG A 117 -14.46 3.16 -5.93
N GLU A 118 -13.35 2.68 -6.47
CA GLU A 118 -13.19 2.31 -7.88
C GLU A 118 -12.89 0.81 -7.99
N SER A 119 -13.26 0.22 -9.14
CA SER A 119 -12.84 -1.13 -9.51
C SER A 119 -11.57 -1.07 -10.34
N LEU A 120 -10.64 -2.00 -10.10
CA LEU A 120 -9.39 -2.11 -10.85
C LEU A 120 -9.44 -3.33 -11.77
N ASP A 121 -9.39 -3.10 -13.08
CA ASP A 121 -9.22 -4.16 -14.07
C ASP A 121 -7.84 -4.82 -13.91
N LYS A 122 -7.80 -6.15 -14.07
CA LYS A 122 -6.58 -6.97 -14.00
C LYS A 122 -6.36 -7.82 -15.26
N ALA A 123 -7.08 -7.53 -16.35
CA ALA A 123 -7.00 -8.31 -17.59
C ALA A 123 -5.56 -8.46 -18.11
N GLN A 124 -4.72 -7.43 -17.96
CA GLN A 124 -3.33 -7.43 -18.44
C GLN A 124 -2.30 -7.92 -17.42
N GLN A 125 -2.72 -8.36 -16.22
CA GLN A 125 -1.77 -8.75 -15.17
C GLN A 125 -0.90 -9.95 -15.58
N GLN A 126 -1.48 -10.90 -16.33
CA GLN A 126 -0.83 -12.15 -16.75
C GLN A 126 -0.64 -12.23 -18.27
N SER A 127 -0.64 -11.10 -18.97
CA SER A 127 -0.34 -11.07 -20.41
C SER A 127 1.15 -11.17 -20.69
N ASP A 128 1.53 -11.29 -21.97
CA ASP A 128 2.94 -11.38 -22.37
C ASP A 128 3.64 -10.02 -22.23
N TRP A 129 4.44 -9.88 -21.17
CA TRP A 129 5.30 -8.70 -20.91
C TRP A 129 6.69 -8.82 -21.55
N GLY A 130 7.01 -9.97 -22.15
CA GLY A 130 8.29 -10.22 -22.83
C GLY A 130 8.26 -9.86 -24.31
N GLY A 131 7.08 -9.74 -24.91
CA GLY A 131 6.88 -9.37 -26.32
C GLY A 131 6.81 -7.86 -26.58
N ALA A 132 6.29 -7.49 -27.76
CA ALA A 132 5.93 -6.11 -28.07
C ALA A 132 4.67 -5.73 -27.28
N LEU A 133 4.74 -4.64 -26.51
CA LEU A 133 3.65 -4.25 -25.62
C LEU A 133 2.55 -3.50 -26.36
N SER A 134 1.31 -3.90 -26.11
CA SER A 134 0.12 -3.19 -26.56
C SER A 134 -0.15 -1.91 -25.76
N GLU A 135 -0.92 -0.99 -26.33
CA GLU A 135 -1.37 0.23 -25.63
C GLU A 135 -2.12 -0.10 -24.32
N GLN A 136 -2.91 -1.18 -24.32
CA GLN A 136 -3.64 -1.62 -23.13
C GLN A 136 -2.70 -2.08 -22.00
N GLN A 137 -1.59 -2.75 -22.34
CA GLN A 137 -0.57 -3.14 -21.35
C GLN A 137 0.16 -1.90 -20.79
N LEU A 138 0.52 -0.94 -21.64
CA LEU A 138 1.13 0.31 -21.20
C LEU A 138 0.19 1.09 -20.27
N LEU A 139 -1.09 1.20 -20.65
CA LEU A 139 -2.11 1.85 -19.84
C LEU A 139 -2.33 1.12 -18.51
N TYR A 140 -2.33 -0.22 -18.52
CA TYR A 140 -2.43 -1.03 -17.31
C TYR A 140 -1.26 -0.74 -16.35
N ALA A 141 -0.02 -0.78 -16.84
CA ALA A 141 1.16 -0.49 -16.03
C ALA A 141 1.15 0.94 -15.45
N ALA A 142 0.74 1.93 -16.26
CA ALA A 142 0.59 3.31 -15.81
C ALA A 142 -0.51 3.46 -14.75
N THR A 143 -1.63 2.74 -14.92
CA THR A 143 -2.76 2.75 -13.98
C THR A 143 -2.37 2.16 -12.63
N ASP A 144 -1.62 1.05 -12.62
CA ASP A 144 -1.18 0.39 -11.39
C ASP A 144 -0.32 1.32 -10.51
N ALA A 145 0.58 2.08 -11.15
CA ALA A 145 1.40 3.09 -10.49
C ALA A 145 0.58 4.29 -9.98
N ASP A 146 -0.35 4.83 -10.79
CA ASP A 146 -1.18 5.97 -10.38
C ASP A 146 -2.15 5.61 -9.24
N VAL A 147 -2.78 4.44 -9.32
CA VAL A 147 -3.69 3.93 -8.27
C VAL A 147 -2.94 3.73 -6.96
N SER A 148 -1.72 3.20 -7.00
CA SER A 148 -0.86 3.07 -5.81
C SER A 148 -0.57 4.43 -5.16
N ARG A 149 -0.24 5.45 -5.96
CA ARG A 149 -0.05 6.83 -5.47
C ARG A 149 -1.34 7.40 -4.87
N ARG A 150 -2.47 7.26 -5.55
CA ARG A 150 -3.77 7.76 -5.08
C ARG A 150 -4.20 7.10 -3.77
N ILE A 151 -4.02 5.78 -3.64
CA ILE A 151 -4.30 5.05 -2.39
C ILE A 151 -3.41 5.57 -1.26
N TYR A 152 -2.11 5.75 -1.50
CA TYR A 152 -1.21 6.34 -0.51
C TYR A 152 -1.70 7.72 -0.03
N LEU A 153 -2.08 8.59 -0.97
CA LEU A 153 -2.59 9.94 -0.64
C LEU A 153 -3.91 9.87 0.14
N ALA A 154 -4.81 8.96 -0.21
CA ALA A 154 -6.06 8.73 0.53
C ALA A 154 -5.80 8.17 1.94
N MET A 155 -4.84 7.25 2.10
CA MET A 155 -4.39 6.78 3.42
C MET A 155 -3.81 7.93 4.24
N LYS A 156 -2.95 8.76 3.65
CA LYS A 156 -2.34 9.92 4.31
C LYS A 156 -3.39 10.92 4.78
N ALA A 157 -4.39 11.21 3.95
CA ALA A 157 -5.47 12.12 4.29
C ALA A 157 -6.37 11.56 5.41
N SER A 158 -6.61 10.24 5.44
CA SER A 158 -7.54 9.62 6.41
C SER A 158 -6.94 9.27 7.77
N LEU A 159 -5.62 9.07 7.86
CA LEU A 159 -4.97 8.60 9.08
C LEU A 159 -4.40 9.73 9.96
N GLY A 160 -4.22 10.93 9.40
CA GLY A 160 -3.51 12.01 10.08
C GLY A 160 -2.00 11.79 10.15
N HIS A 161 -1.26 12.83 10.55
CA HIS A 161 0.20 12.83 10.53
C HIS A 161 0.82 11.77 11.46
N GLU A 162 0.40 11.72 12.73
CA GLU A 162 0.98 10.83 13.74
C GLU A 162 0.91 9.34 13.35
N ARG A 163 -0.27 8.89 12.90
CA ARG A 163 -0.45 7.50 12.49
C ARG A 163 0.32 7.17 11.21
N MET A 164 0.44 8.13 10.30
CA MET A 164 1.22 7.95 9.08
C MET A 164 2.72 7.84 9.39
N GLU A 165 3.25 8.66 10.30
CA GLU A 165 4.64 8.53 10.75
C GLU A 165 4.89 7.23 11.51
N ALA A 166 3.96 6.82 12.39
CA ALA A 166 4.06 5.52 13.07
C ALA A 166 4.13 4.34 12.08
N LEU A 167 3.31 4.36 11.01
CA LEU A 167 3.37 3.34 9.97
C LEU A 167 4.70 3.35 9.22
N LYS A 168 5.23 4.53 8.87
CA LYS A 168 6.54 4.64 8.22
C LYS A 168 7.67 4.10 9.09
N THR A 169 7.64 4.37 10.40
CA THR A 169 8.63 3.85 11.34
C THR A 169 8.55 2.33 11.47
N LEU A 170 7.33 1.78 11.61
CA LEU A 170 7.11 0.33 11.70
C LEU A 170 7.48 -0.41 10.42
N MET A 171 7.46 0.29 9.28
CA MET A 171 7.80 -0.24 7.96
C MET A 171 9.18 0.24 7.48
N GLY A 172 10.00 0.78 8.37
CA GLY A 172 11.38 1.21 8.10
C GLY A 172 12.27 0.04 7.63
N PRO A 173 13.46 0.32 7.07
CA PRO A 173 14.26 -0.70 6.40
C PRO A 173 14.58 -1.87 7.35
N PRO A 174 14.72 -3.10 6.82
CA PRO A 174 15.20 -4.21 7.65
C PRO A 174 16.55 -3.79 8.22
N HIS A 175 16.64 -3.63 9.54
CA HIS A 175 17.94 -3.51 10.18
C HIS A 175 18.74 -4.76 9.82
N ASN A 176 19.96 -4.57 9.30
CA ASN A 176 20.95 -5.63 9.13
C ASN A 176 21.08 -6.38 10.46
N GLY A 177 20.46 -7.54 10.52
CA GLY A 177 20.43 -8.38 11.69
C GLY A 177 19.78 -9.68 11.30
N VAL A 178 20.59 -10.73 11.22
CA VAL A 178 20.17 -12.12 11.15
C VAL A 178 18.95 -12.30 12.08
N MET A 179 17.76 -12.53 11.52
CA MET A 179 16.61 -12.91 12.32
C MET A 179 16.89 -14.31 12.87
N ASN A 180 17.37 -14.38 14.11
CA ASN A 180 17.21 -15.58 14.89
C ASN A 180 15.73 -15.62 15.30
N SER A 181 15.03 -16.66 14.85
CA SER A 181 13.62 -16.89 15.08
C SER A 181 13.35 -17.05 16.58
N THR A 182 12.81 -16.04 17.28
CA THR A 182 11.97 -16.25 18.49
C THR A 182 11.32 -15.01 19.11
N GLU A 183 11.68 -13.76 18.81
CA GLU A 183 11.10 -12.62 19.54
C GLU A 183 10.32 -11.66 18.62
N GLY A 184 8.99 -11.67 18.78
CA GLY A 184 8.10 -10.71 18.17
C GLY A 184 8.28 -9.31 18.77
N PRO A 185 8.00 -8.23 18.02
CA PRO A 185 8.20 -6.87 18.50
C PRO A 185 7.26 -6.55 19.68
N PRO A 186 7.72 -5.78 20.69
CA PRO A 186 6.87 -5.39 21.81
C PRO A 186 5.75 -4.46 21.31
N ILE A 187 4.51 -4.92 21.43
CA ILE A 187 3.31 -4.11 21.21
C ILE A 187 3.20 -3.11 22.37
N ALA A 188 3.85 -1.95 22.24
CA ALA A 188 3.61 -0.81 23.10
C ALA A 188 2.44 0.03 22.53
N THR A 189 1.23 -0.31 22.96
CA THR A 189 0.25 0.63 23.53
C THR A 189 0.02 1.95 22.78
N LEU A 190 -0.68 1.91 21.64
CA LEU A 190 -1.46 3.05 21.14
C LEU A 190 -2.85 3.07 21.80
N THR A 191 -2.90 3.24 23.12
CA THR A 191 -4.14 3.45 23.85
C THR A 191 -4.07 4.73 24.67
N ARG A 192 -4.99 5.66 24.33
CA ARG A 192 -5.56 6.68 25.23
C ARG A 192 -4.63 7.83 25.63
N ALA A 193 -4.44 8.79 24.72
CA ALA A 193 -4.20 10.18 25.08
C ALA A 193 -5.11 11.08 24.24
N SER A 194 -5.79 12.03 24.89
CA SER A 194 -6.75 13.01 24.35
C SER A 194 -8.24 12.70 24.56
N ARG A 195 -8.62 12.59 25.84
CA ARG A 195 -9.89 13.16 26.30
C ARG A 195 -9.57 13.92 27.59
N LYS A 196 -9.23 15.20 27.48
CA LYS A 196 -9.28 16.11 28.63
C LYS A 196 -10.75 16.29 28.97
N GLU A 197 -11.14 15.82 30.14
CA GLU A 197 -12.41 16.11 30.76
C GLU A 197 -12.47 17.61 31.05
N ALA A 198 -13.50 18.27 30.53
CA ALA A 198 -14.02 19.49 31.11
C ALA A 198 -15.27 19.05 31.89
N SER A 199 -15.15 19.03 33.22
CA SER A 199 -16.27 18.93 34.14
C SER A 199 -16.11 20.03 35.18
N LEU A 200 -17.01 21.01 35.09
CA LEU A 200 -17.68 21.72 36.18
C LEU A 200 -16.90 22.02 37.48
N THR A 201 -16.65 23.32 37.68
CA THR A 201 -17.11 24.06 38.87
C THR A 201 -17.69 25.37 38.40
#